data_AF-A0A2X4SRS2-F1
#
_entry.id   AF-A0A2X4SRS2-F1
#
_cell.length_a   1.000
_cell.length_b   1.000
_cell.length_c   1.000
_cell.angle_alpha   90.00
_cell.angle_beta   90.00
_cell.angle_gamma   90.00
#
_symmetry.space_group_name_H-M   'P 1'
#
loop_
_entity.id
_entity.type
_entity.pdbx_description
1 polymer ?
#
loop_
_entity_poly.entity_id
_entity_poly.type
_entity_poly.pdbx_seq_one_letter_code
_entity_poly.pdbx_strand_id
1 'polypeptide(L)'
;MHLHSVASKILLWFALPMLLLPIVSKAQEGAEQEEYPYHLAAKPERGSGSAEDPYQIDHIYQLVWMAQQVNTTNDLADVHFVQTKDLDFSETQKWENGEGWMPIGGFYSIGGIPKKFGFRGHYDGQGYRIVNLKINRPKYPYQGLFGYINSGEVRNLIIEKAEIIGQENVGCLTAYVHNSHIVNCQVIDSRSQGKDFYVGLLAGYQDGGLIEDCIVKGEVYGRDYLGGITSWNNEGEISGCTMEGKIVGKVPEGTPEDALARVIGGIAGYIRGKISYCMANVEMTGDEKVGGLLGVASRAEVRRSYVIGGWIKGQTYVGGLIGENDTSIIEDCYARAKVQGERNVGGLLGSSSYSDSRVTRCYSTGEVKAENPSFGGAFIGVKSTGVVSKCYWNTETSNMQEAVGGFYHEDIQCDGKTSEEMKKQNTYEGWDFSQVWMISPSLNEGYPTLRGKDSYPLDNAHLPNPTIQLTATADGYHIDSEEMIEQIDIFSTDGQKVYSRQVKANSCRVATNSLPKGLHVLRVKTGHKAVSFKLFLDKR
;
A
#
# COMPACT_ATOMS: atom_id res chain seq x y z
N MET A 1 -17.48 63.12 16.25
CA MET A 1 -16.57 63.41 15.10
C MET A 1 -15.42 62.43 15.21
N HIS A 2 -15.11 61.44 14.36
CA HIS A 2 -15.59 60.82 13.11
C HIS A 2 -15.10 59.34 13.24
N LEU A 3 -15.89 58.26 13.11
CA LEU A 3 -16.47 57.57 11.94
C LEU A 3 -15.47 57.05 10.86
N HIS A 4 -15.49 55.71 10.68
CA HIS A 4 -15.22 54.87 9.48
C HIS A 4 -13.74 54.61 9.09
N SER A 5 -13.28 53.46 8.57
CA SER A 5 -13.89 52.31 7.87
C SER A 5 -12.96 51.07 7.86
N VAL A 6 -13.59 49.90 7.79
CA VAL A 6 -13.11 48.56 7.42
C VAL A 6 -12.54 48.53 5.98
N ALA A 7 -11.54 47.68 5.70
CA ALA A 7 -11.45 46.91 4.44
C ALA A 7 -10.39 45.80 4.49
N SER A 8 -10.85 44.60 4.18
CA SER A 8 -10.19 43.31 4.00
C SER A 8 -8.97 43.31 3.06
N LYS A 9 -7.94 42.53 3.42
CA LYS A 9 -7.05 41.86 2.45
C LYS A 9 -7.18 40.35 2.61
N ILE A 10 -8.31 39.84 2.12
CA ILE A 10 -8.42 38.47 1.62
C ILE A 10 -7.80 38.52 0.23
N LEU A 11 -6.63 37.91 0.04
CA LEU A 11 -6.09 37.65 -1.28
C LEU A 11 -6.17 36.14 -1.52
N LEU A 12 -6.99 35.80 -2.49
CA LEU A 12 -7.28 34.46 -2.99
C LEU A 12 -5.99 33.69 -3.30
N TRP A 13 -5.85 32.51 -2.73
CA TRP A 13 -5.05 31.42 -3.30
C TRP A 13 -6.03 30.41 -3.91
N PHE A 14 -6.44 30.67 -5.16
CA PHE A 14 -7.13 29.67 -5.98
C PHE A 14 -6.19 29.24 -7.11
N ALA A 15 -5.94 27.93 -7.13
CA ALA A 15 -5.61 27.08 -8.27
C ALA A 15 -4.94 27.75 -9.50
N LEU A 16 -3.61 27.67 -9.56
CA LEU A 16 -2.91 27.53 -10.84
C LEU A 16 -2.58 26.05 -11.05
N PRO A 17 -2.81 25.47 -12.23
CA PRO A 17 -2.26 24.17 -12.57
C PRO A 17 -0.74 24.30 -12.56
N MET A 18 -0.06 23.58 -11.66
CA MET A 18 1.39 23.48 -11.70
C MET A 18 1.79 22.86 -13.05
N LEU A 19 2.35 23.71 -13.91
CA LEU A 19 3.19 23.25 -15.00
C LEU A 19 4.30 22.38 -14.39
N LEU A 20 4.36 21.13 -14.84
CA LEU A 20 5.49 20.22 -14.65
C LEU A 20 6.78 20.91 -15.15
N LEU A 21 7.49 21.58 -14.24
CA LEU A 21 8.90 21.89 -14.46
C LEU A 21 9.69 20.63 -14.09
N PRO A 22 10.48 20.06 -15.02
CA PRO A 22 11.36 18.96 -14.67
C PRO A 22 12.44 19.52 -13.73
N ILE A 23 12.30 19.27 -12.44
CA ILE A 23 13.38 19.49 -11.48
C ILE A 23 14.43 18.44 -11.80
N VAL A 24 15.54 18.87 -12.36
CA VAL A 24 16.70 18.04 -12.68
C VAL A 24 17.28 17.54 -11.35
N SER A 25 16.90 16.34 -10.92
CA SER A 25 17.64 15.63 -9.88
C SER A 25 19.02 15.27 -10.43
N LYS A 26 20.05 15.35 -9.58
CA LYS A 26 21.42 15.01 -9.98
C LYS A 26 21.45 13.55 -10.40
N ALA A 27 21.48 13.33 -11.71
CA ALA A 27 21.69 12.04 -12.30
C ALA A 27 23.07 11.50 -11.86
N GLN A 28 23.25 10.18 -11.86
CA GLN A 28 24.50 9.52 -11.48
C GLN A 28 25.64 9.98 -12.41
N GLU A 29 26.35 11.05 -12.04
CA GLU A 29 27.50 11.61 -12.76
C GLU A 29 28.80 11.06 -12.16
N GLY A 30 29.69 10.56 -13.02
CA GLY A 30 31.11 10.42 -12.68
C GLY A 30 31.61 9.03 -12.28
N ALA A 31 31.09 7.95 -12.84
CA ALA A 31 31.88 6.72 -12.88
C ALA A 31 32.86 6.81 -14.07
N GLU A 32 34.12 7.16 -13.81
CA GLU A 32 35.22 6.56 -14.57
C GLU A 32 35.09 5.05 -14.40
N GLN A 33 34.30 4.37 -15.25
CA GLN A 33 34.07 2.91 -15.25
C GLN A 33 34.44 2.22 -13.92
N GLU A 34 33.76 2.57 -12.82
CA GLU A 34 33.70 1.64 -11.69
C GLU A 34 32.95 0.45 -12.27
N GLU A 35 33.67 -0.66 -12.43
CA GLU A 35 33.27 -1.82 -13.19
C GLU A 35 32.09 -2.47 -12.47
N TYR A 36 30.87 -2.01 -12.79
CA TYR A 36 29.61 -2.63 -12.36
C TYR A 36 29.77 -4.15 -12.41
N PRO A 37 29.17 -4.91 -11.47
CA PRO A 37 29.40 -6.35 -11.38
C PRO A 37 28.73 -7.13 -12.52
N TYR A 38 28.50 -6.52 -13.68
CA TYR A 38 28.11 -7.16 -14.93
C TYR A 38 29.12 -8.23 -15.38
N HIS A 39 30.36 -8.22 -14.90
CA HIS A 39 31.27 -9.36 -15.09
C HIS A 39 30.77 -10.64 -14.39
N LEU A 40 29.86 -10.54 -13.41
CA LEU A 40 29.16 -11.66 -12.77
C LEU A 40 27.85 -12.02 -13.49
N ALA A 41 27.43 -11.28 -14.51
CA ALA A 41 26.17 -11.54 -15.21
C ALA A 41 26.18 -12.93 -15.86
N ALA A 42 25.17 -13.73 -15.52
CA ALA A 42 24.98 -15.06 -16.10
C ALA A 42 23.62 -15.14 -16.78
N LYS A 43 23.57 -15.27 -18.11
CA LYS A 43 22.32 -15.52 -18.82
C LYS A 43 21.68 -16.82 -18.29
N PRO A 44 20.35 -16.87 -18.04
CA PRO A 44 19.66 -18.11 -17.70
C PRO A 44 19.96 -19.23 -18.71
N GLU A 45 20.37 -20.40 -18.22
CA GLU A 45 20.69 -21.57 -19.04
C GLU A 45 19.44 -22.36 -19.45
N ARG A 46 18.33 -22.15 -18.75
CA ARG A 46 17.05 -22.84 -18.93
C ARG A 46 15.95 -21.83 -19.31
N GLY A 47 15.09 -22.25 -20.22
CA GLY A 47 14.07 -21.41 -20.82
C GLY A 47 14.60 -20.61 -22.02
N SER A 48 13.70 -20.32 -22.95
CA SER A 48 13.93 -19.45 -24.11
C SER A 48 13.58 -17.98 -23.83
N GLY A 49 12.83 -17.72 -22.76
CA GLY A 49 12.28 -16.41 -22.43
C GLY A 49 10.92 -16.13 -23.09
N SER A 50 10.35 -17.10 -23.81
CA SER A 50 8.98 -17.03 -24.31
C SER A 50 7.97 -17.24 -23.18
N ALA A 51 6.70 -16.93 -23.42
CA ALA A 51 5.64 -17.16 -22.45
C ALA A 51 5.45 -18.65 -22.10
N GLU A 52 5.62 -19.54 -23.08
CA GLU A 52 5.48 -20.99 -22.94
C GLU A 52 6.71 -21.65 -22.30
N ASP A 53 7.88 -21.02 -22.45
CA ASP A 53 9.15 -21.52 -21.94
C ASP A 53 10.00 -20.35 -21.36
N PRO A 54 9.55 -19.79 -20.22
CA PRO A 54 10.17 -18.62 -19.61
C PRO A 54 11.57 -18.92 -19.09
N TYR A 55 12.44 -17.91 -19.08
CA TYR A 55 13.76 -18.02 -18.49
C TYR A 55 13.65 -18.36 -17.00
N GLN A 56 14.34 -19.42 -16.57
CA GLN A 56 14.32 -19.86 -15.18
C GLN A 56 15.39 -19.12 -14.36
N ILE A 57 14.91 -18.39 -13.35
CA ILE A 57 15.75 -17.69 -12.39
C ILE A 57 15.91 -18.58 -11.17
N ASP A 58 17.14 -18.99 -10.94
CA ASP A 58 17.52 -19.68 -9.73
C ASP A 58 18.73 -19.04 -9.05
N HIS A 59 19.56 -18.23 -9.70
CA HIS A 59 20.73 -17.61 -9.08
C HIS A 59 20.69 -16.09 -9.21
N ILE A 60 21.26 -15.37 -8.23
CA ILE A 60 21.27 -13.89 -8.26
C ILE A 60 21.99 -13.32 -9.50
N TYR A 61 22.94 -14.05 -10.07
CA TYR A 61 23.72 -13.64 -11.25
C TYR A 61 22.87 -13.57 -12.52
N GLN A 62 21.73 -14.26 -12.55
CA GLN A 62 20.74 -14.14 -13.61
C GLN A 62 19.92 -12.86 -13.51
N LEU A 63 19.69 -12.37 -12.29
CA LEU A 63 19.14 -11.04 -12.06
C LEU A 63 20.18 -9.95 -12.41
N VAL A 64 21.47 -10.18 -12.16
CA VAL A 64 22.54 -9.28 -12.63
C VAL A 64 22.56 -9.22 -14.16
N TRP A 65 22.38 -10.36 -14.83
CA TRP A 65 22.23 -10.38 -16.29
C TRP A 65 21.00 -9.58 -16.75
N MET A 66 19.85 -9.73 -16.09
CA MET A 66 18.65 -8.95 -16.38
C MET A 66 18.90 -7.45 -16.20
N ALA A 67 19.54 -7.04 -15.09
CA ALA A 67 19.92 -5.65 -14.86
C ALA A 67 20.83 -5.15 -15.99
N GLN A 68 21.82 -5.93 -16.40
CA GLN A 68 22.68 -5.59 -17.54
C GLN A 68 21.87 -5.36 -18.81
N GLN A 69 20.93 -6.26 -19.15
CA GLN A 69 20.12 -6.10 -20.37
C GLN A 69 19.31 -4.80 -20.33
N VAL A 70 18.56 -4.57 -19.26
CA VAL A 70 17.69 -3.39 -19.13
C VAL A 70 18.52 -2.10 -19.12
N ASN A 71 19.58 -2.07 -18.30
CA ASN A 71 20.40 -0.87 -18.10
C ASN A 71 21.28 -0.54 -19.32
N THR A 72 21.37 -1.43 -20.30
CA THR A 72 22.12 -1.22 -21.56
C THR A 72 21.23 -1.15 -22.81
N THR A 73 19.95 -0.80 -22.66
CA THR A 73 18.94 -0.54 -23.72
C THR A 73 18.32 -1.76 -24.41
N ASN A 74 18.56 -2.98 -23.94
CA ASN A 74 17.84 -4.13 -24.50
C ASN A 74 16.39 -4.12 -24.02
N ASP A 75 15.47 -4.23 -24.97
CA ASP A 75 14.04 -4.30 -24.68
C ASP A 75 13.66 -5.73 -24.31
N LEU A 76 13.07 -5.88 -23.13
CA LEU A 76 12.64 -7.17 -22.59
C LEU A 76 11.11 -7.33 -22.62
N ALA A 77 10.38 -6.51 -23.38
CA ALA A 77 8.91 -6.48 -23.38
C ALA A 77 8.27 -7.86 -23.56
N ASP A 78 8.73 -8.66 -24.53
CA ASP A 78 8.17 -9.99 -24.82
C ASP A 78 8.92 -11.11 -24.07
N VAL A 79 9.69 -10.78 -23.02
CA VAL A 79 10.53 -11.73 -22.30
C VAL A 79 9.93 -12.08 -20.94
N HIS A 80 9.77 -13.38 -20.71
CA HIS A 80 9.20 -13.94 -19.50
C HIS A 80 10.26 -14.63 -18.64
N PHE A 81 10.15 -14.41 -17.34
CA PHE A 81 11.01 -14.95 -16.30
C PHE A 81 10.19 -15.64 -15.22
N VAL A 82 10.68 -16.79 -14.77
CA VAL A 82 10.10 -17.53 -13.64
C VAL A 82 11.16 -17.82 -12.59
N GLN A 83 10.91 -17.45 -11.34
CA GLN A 83 11.78 -17.83 -10.24
C GLN A 83 11.49 -19.29 -9.82
N THR A 84 12.54 -20.06 -9.61
CA THR A 84 12.44 -21.51 -9.29
C THR A 84 13.09 -21.89 -7.96
N LYS A 85 13.74 -20.93 -7.28
CA LYS A 85 14.22 -21.08 -5.91
C LYS A 85 14.29 -19.75 -5.18
N ASP A 86 14.35 -19.78 -3.85
CA ASP A 86 14.67 -18.60 -3.05
C ASP A 86 16.07 -18.08 -3.37
N LEU A 87 16.24 -16.75 -3.42
CA LEU A 87 17.49 -16.07 -3.73
C LEU A 87 17.98 -15.30 -2.50
N ASP A 88 19.21 -15.57 -2.07
CA ASP A 88 19.84 -14.85 -0.96
C ASP A 88 20.81 -13.78 -1.49
N PHE A 89 20.54 -12.52 -1.16
CA PHE A 89 21.31 -11.37 -1.61
C PHE A 89 22.42 -10.96 -0.61
N SER A 90 22.69 -11.76 0.42
CA SER A 90 23.71 -11.45 1.43
C SER A 90 25.09 -11.14 0.85
N GLU A 91 25.50 -11.81 -0.24
CA GLU A 91 26.78 -11.51 -0.90
C GLU A 91 26.80 -10.12 -1.56
N THR A 92 25.65 -9.66 -2.05
CA THR A 92 25.52 -8.39 -2.78
C THR A 92 25.79 -7.18 -1.89
N GLN A 93 25.64 -7.32 -0.57
CA GLN A 93 25.82 -6.23 0.39
C GLN A 93 27.24 -5.65 0.40
N LYS A 94 28.23 -6.39 -0.13
CA LYS A 94 29.64 -5.95 -0.23
C LYS A 94 29.98 -5.37 -1.61
N TRP A 95 29.07 -5.46 -2.58
CA TRP A 95 29.31 -4.94 -3.93
C TRP A 95 29.37 -3.42 -3.92
N GLU A 96 30.08 -2.87 -4.90
CA GLU A 96 30.20 -1.41 -5.10
C GLU A 96 30.61 -0.68 -3.81
N ASN A 97 31.66 -1.16 -3.15
CA ASN A 97 32.16 -0.59 -1.89
C ASN A 97 31.10 -0.51 -0.76
N GLY A 98 30.15 -1.45 -0.74
CA GLY A 98 29.09 -1.52 0.27
C GLY A 98 27.82 -0.76 -0.08
N GLU A 99 27.70 -0.22 -1.30
CA GLU A 99 26.44 0.34 -1.81
C GLU A 99 25.39 -0.75 -2.11
N GLY A 100 25.81 -2.01 -2.26
CA GLY A 100 24.91 -3.15 -2.37
C GLY A 100 24.43 -3.42 -3.79
N TRP A 101 23.19 -3.90 -3.90
CA TRP A 101 22.55 -4.26 -5.16
C TRP A 101 22.45 -3.07 -6.14
N MET A 102 22.56 -3.38 -7.43
CA MET A 102 22.28 -2.46 -8.53
C MET A 102 20.86 -2.70 -9.06
N PRO A 103 19.96 -1.71 -9.00
CA PRO A 103 18.59 -1.86 -9.49
C PRO A 103 18.50 -2.33 -10.95
N ILE A 104 17.47 -3.14 -11.25
CA ILE A 104 17.06 -3.48 -12.62
C ILE A 104 16.24 -2.32 -13.17
N GLY A 105 16.77 -1.64 -14.18
CA GLY A 105 16.22 -0.36 -14.63
C GLY A 105 16.48 0.76 -13.62
N GLY A 106 16.24 2.00 -14.04
CA GLY A 106 16.46 3.17 -13.20
C GLY A 106 16.69 4.44 -14.02
N PHE A 107 17.30 5.43 -13.36
CA PHE A 107 17.62 6.74 -13.93
C PHE A 107 19.11 7.00 -13.86
N TYR A 108 19.74 7.27 -15.00
CA TYR A 108 21.19 7.40 -15.12
C TYR A 108 21.57 8.63 -15.94
N SER A 109 22.73 9.22 -15.65
CA SER A 109 23.35 10.25 -16.49
C SER A 109 24.33 9.58 -17.44
N ILE A 110 24.13 9.70 -18.75
CA ILE A 110 25.11 9.21 -19.74
C ILE A 110 25.57 10.40 -20.57
N GLY A 111 26.82 10.82 -20.37
CA GLY A 111 27.38 12.01 -21.03
C GLY A 111 26.68 13.30 -20.63
N GLY A 112 26.20 13.41 -19.39
CA GLY A 112 25.41 14.55 -18.90
C GLY A 112 23.94 14.54 -19.34
N ILE A 113 23.49 13.52 -20.06
CA ILE A 113 22.12 13.38 -20.53
C ILE A 113 21.36 12.40 -19.63
N PRO A 114 20.28 12.85 -18.97
CA PRO A 114 19.38 11.98 -18.22
C PRO A 114 18.72 10.91 -19.09
N LYS A 115 18.79 9.64 -18.68
CA LYS A 115 18.13 8.52 -19.34
C LYS A 115 17.40 7.64 -18.32
N LYS A 116 16.20 7.20 -18.68
CA LYS A 116 15.42 6.20 -17.93
C LYS A 116 15.49 4.85 -18.66
N PHE A 117 15.84 3.79 -17.94
CA PHE A 117 15.77 2.42 -18.45
C PHE A 117 14.69 1.68 -17.67
N GLY A 118 13.65 1.23 -18.36
CA GLY A 118 12.52 0.56 -17.73
C GLY A 118 12.54 -0.93 -18.01
N PHE A 119 12.35 -1.74 -16.97
CA PHE A 119 12.03 -3.15 -17.14
C PHE A 119 10.62 -3.27 -17.73
N ARG A 120 10.51 -3.89 -18.92
CA ARG A 120 9.25 -4.08 -19.64
C ARG A 120 8.78 -5.54 -19.67
N GLY A 121 9.57 -6.47 -19.14
CA GLY A 121 9.28 -7.90 -19.20
C GLY A 121 8.30 -8.38 -18.14
N HIS A 122 8.13 -9.70 -18.08
CA HIS A 122 7.24 -10.38 -17.14
C HIS A 122 8.03 -11.21 -16.14
N TYR A 123 7.99 -10.84 -14.86
CA TYR A 123 8.66 -11.57 -13.78
C TYR A 123 7.64 -12.26 -12.86
N ASP A 124 7.62 -13.59 -12.88
CA ASP A 124 6.81 -14.39 -11.97
C ASP A 124 7.69 -15.02 -10.88
N GLY A 125 7.54 -14.55 -9.64
CA GLY A 125 8.25 -15.06 -8.48
C GLY A 125 7.81 -16.45 -8.03
N GLN A 126 6.67 -16.97 -8.52
CA GLN A 126 6.05 -18.25 -8.11
C GLN A 126 5.87 -18.46 -6.59
N GLY A 127 5.89 -17.39 -5.80
CA GLY A 127 5.86 -17.41 -4.34
C GLY A 127 7.22 -17.64 -3.67
N TYR A 128 8.32 -17.68 -4.43
CA TYR A 128 9.68 -17.72 -3.91
C TYR A 128 10.14 -16.34 -3.41
N ARG A 129 11.18 -16.38 -2.58
CA ARG A 129 11.69 -15.24 -1.84
C ARG A 129 12.96 -14.68 -2.44
N ILE A 130 13.12 -13.37 -2.34
CA ILE A 130 14.39 -12.65 -2.40
C ILE A 130 14.66 -12.16 -0.98
N VAL A 131 15.76 -12.61 -0.37
CA VAL A 131 16.08 -12.33 1.04
C VAL A 131 17.35 -11.50 1.17
N ASN A 132 17.42 -10.64 2.20
CA ASN A 132 18.62 -9.87 2.57
C ASN A 132 19.10 -8.87 1.50
N LEU A 133 18.18 -8.37 0.65
CA LEU A 133 18.46 -7.34 -0.35
C LEU A 133 18.90 -6.05 0.33
N LYS A 134 20.09 -5.54 0.00
CA LYS A 134 20.59 -4.27 0.53
C LYS A 134 20.94 -3.30 -0.59
N ILE A 135 20.50 -2.05 -0.45
CA ILE A 135 20.92 -0.93 -1.28
C ILE A 135 21.20 0.25 -0.35
N ASN A 136 22.39 0.85 -0.47
CA ASN A 136 22.79 2.02 0.30
C ASN A 136 23.31 3.12 -0.63
N ARG A 137 22.38 3.78 -1.32
CA ARG A 137 22.66 4.78 -2.35
C ARG A 137 21.96 6.11 -2.03
N PRO A 138 22.27 6.75 -0.87
CA PRO A 138 21.51 7.88 -0.35
C PRO A 138 21.55 9.16 -1.20
N LYS A 139 22.41 9.22 -2.22
CA LYS A 139 22.58 10.36 -3.13
C LYS A 139 21.90 10.14 -4.48
N TYR A 140 21.29 8.97 -4.70
CA TYR A 140 20.79 8.58 -6.01
C TYR A 140 19.30 8.21 -5.96
N PRO A 141 18.53 8.58 -6.99
CA PRO A 141 17.13 8.27 -7.09
C PRO A 141 16.90 6.84 -7.61
N TYR A 142 15.66 6.36 -7.63
CA TYR A 142 15.25 5.08 -8.26
C TYR A 142 15.86 3.83 -7.60
N GLN A 143 15.72 3.71 -6.27
CA GLN A 143 16.30 2.60 -5.49
C GLN A 143 15.24 1.54 -5.14
N GLY A 144 15.50 0.31 -5.57
CA GLY A 144 14.72 -0.90 -5.30
C GLY A 144 15.29 -2.11 -6.03
N LEU A 145 14.69 -3.30 -5.88
CA LEU A 145 15.07 -4.45 -6.72
C LEU A 145 14.98 -4.06 -8.22
N PHE A 146 13.86 -3.45 -8.59
CA PHE A 146 13.66 -2.78 -9.87
C PHE A 146 13.69 -1.26 -9.68
N GLY A 147 14.64 -0.56 -10.29
CA GLY A 147 14.66 0.90 -10.21
C GLY A 147 13.49 1.51 -10.98
N TYR A 148 13.13 0.95 -12.12
CA TYR A 148 12.01 1.44 -12.93
C TYR A 148 11.35 0.29 -13.71
N ILE A 149 10.04 0.11 -13.52
CA ILE A 149 9.22 -0.82 -14.30
C ILE A 149 8.31 0.01 -15.22
N ASN A 150 8.34 -0.30 -16.51
CA ASN A 150 7.64 0.45 -17.55
C ASN A 150 6.88 -0.51 -18.47
N SER A 151 5.55 -0.49 -18.45
CA SER A 151 4.73 -1.44 -19.21
C SER A 151 5.13 -2.91 -18.97
N GLY A 152 5.62 -3.23 -17.76
CA GLY A 152 6.04 -4.57 -17.37
C GLY A 152 5.15 -5.17 -16.30
N GLU A 153 5.45 -6.42 -15.92
CA GLU A 153 4.71 -7.15 -14.89
C GLU A 153 5.66 -7.79 -13.89
N VAL A 154 5.35 -7.64 -12.60
CA VAL A 154 5.99 -8.40 -11.51
C VAL A 154 4.89 -9.00 -10.66
N ARG A 155 4.88 -10.32 -10.52
CA ARG A 155 3.88 -11.02 -9.72
C ARG A 155 4.45 -12.12 -8.85
N ASN A 156 3.68 -12.51 -7.83
CA ASN A 156 3.96 -13.66 -6.96
C ASN A 156 5.36 -13.64 -6.34
N LEU A 157 5.92 -12.45 -6.06
CA LEU A 157 7.27 -12.32 -5.53
C LEU A 157 7.22 -11.93 -4.05
N ILE A 158 8.06 -12.56 -3.24
CA ILE A 158 8.25 -12.19 -1.83
C ILE A 158 9.62 -11.55 -1.66
N ILE A 159 9.68 -10.35 -1.11
CA ILE A 159 10.90 -9.68 -0.66
C ILE A 159 10.91 -9.70 0.86
N GLU A 160 11.93 -10.27 1.46
CA GLU A 160 12.06 -10.42 2.91
C GLU A 160 13.39 -9.82 3.39
N LYS A 161 13.38 -9.08 4.51
CA LYS A 161 14.59 -8.49 5.11
C LYS A 161 15.37 -7.60 4.15
N ALA A 162 14.66 -6.81 3.35
CA ALA A 162 15.29 -5.81 2.50
C ALA A 162 15.59 -4.52 3.30
N GLU A 163 16.74 -3.91 3.04
CA GLU A 163 17.13 -2.60 3.55
C GLU A 163 17.52 -1.69 2.38
N ILE A 164 16.62 -0.77 2.01
CA ILE A 164 16.83 0.14 0.88
C ILE A 164 16.99 1.57 1.38
N ILE A 165 18.13 2.19 1.07
CA ILE A 165 18.40 3.61 1.32
C ILE A 165 18.65 4.29 -0.03
N GLY A 166 17.83 5.28 -0.35
CA GLY A 166 17.94 6.09 -1.57
C GLY A 166 17.73 7.58 -1.33
N GLN A 167 17.84 8.37 -2.39
CA GLN A 167 17.52 9.80 -2.34
C GLN A 167 16.00 10.03 -2.45
N GLU A 168 15.45 9.74 -3.64
CA GLU A 168 14.05 9.89 -4.03
C GLU A 168 13.58 8.67 -4.83
N ASN A 169 12.27 8.42 -4.89
CA ASN A 169 11.70 7.21 -5.52
C ASN A 169 12.37 5.95 -4.95
N VAL A 170 11.92 5.55 -3.76
CA VAL A 170 12.50 4.42 -3.04
C VAL A 170 11.40 3.41 -2.72
N GLY A 171 11.66 2.13 -2.98
CA GLY A 171 10.82 1.02 -2.57
C GLY A 171 11.56 -0.31 -2.65
N CYS A 172 11.21 -1.29 -1.82
CA CYS A 172 11.90 -2.58 -1.78
C CYS A 172 11.73 -3.37 -3.08
N LEU A 173 10.51 -3.45 -3.60
CA LEU A 173 10.25 -4.12 -4.88
C LEU A 173 10.62 -3.22 -6.04
N THR A 174 10.12 -2.00 -6.04
CA THR A 174 10.43 -1.06 -7.10
C THR A 174 10.47 0.38 -6.64
N ALA A 175 11.25 1.21 -7.30
CA ALA A 175 11.22 2.63 -7.04
C ALA A 175 10.13 3.36 -7.84
N TYR A 176 9.88 2.96 -9.08
CA TYR A 176 8.95 3.66 -9.98
C TYR A 176 8.19 2.66 -10.86
N VAL A 177 6.87 2.76 -10.84
CA VAL A 177 5.94 1.97 -11.65
C VAL A 177 5.29 2.89 -12.68
N HIS A 178 5.45 2.62 -13.98
CA HIS A 178 4.75 3.34 -15.05
C HIS A 178 3.97 2.36 -15.91
N ASN A 179 2.63 2.50 -15.96
CA ASN A 179 1.75 1.64 -16.76
C ASN A 179 2.03 0.14 -16.60
N SER A 180 2.41 -0.28 -15.39
CA SER A 180 2.89 -1.63 -15.09
C SER A 180 2.03 -2.31 -14.04
N HIS A 181 2.10 -3.63 -13.96
CA HIS A 181 1.29 -4.44 -13.05
C HIS A 181 2.16 -5.07 -11.96
N ILE A 182 1.85 -4.79 -10.70
CA ILE A 182 2.46 -5.41 -9.52
C ILE A 182 1.37 -6.20 -8.79
N VAL A 183 1.41 -7.52 -8.88
CA VAL A 183 0.26 -8.37 -8.47
C VAL A 183 0.69 -9.47 -7.51
N ASN A 184 -0.01 -9.61 -6.39
CA ASN A 184 0.23 -10.67 -5.41
C ASN A 184 1.71 -10.73 -4.93
N CYS A 185 2.30 -9.56 -4.73
CA CYS A 185 3.67 -9.42 -4.23
C CYS A 185 3.67 -9.13 -2.73
N GLN A 186 4.74 -9.53 -2.05
CA GLN A 186 4.90 -9.32 -0.62
C GLN A 186 6.23 -8.64 -0.31
N VAL A 187 6.21 -7.67 0.58
CA VAL A 187 7.41 -7.07 1.18
C VAL A 187 7.27 -7.21 2.69
N ILE A 188 8.10 -8.05 3.31
CA ILE A 188 7.97 -8.42 4.72
C ILE A 188 9.28 -8.21 5.47
N ASP A 189 9.18 -7.84 6.75
CA ASP A 189 10.32 -7.60 7.65
C ASP A 189 11.40 -6.70 7.02
N SER A 190 10.96 -5.71 6.24
CA SER A 190 11.82 -4.89 5.40
C SER A 190 11.73 -3.41 5.78
N ARG A 191 12.71 -2.63 5.32
CA ARG A 191 12.81 -1.19 5.56
C ARG A 191 13.19 -0.44 4.30
N SER A 192 12.51 0.68 4.07
CA SER A 192 12.87 1.68 3.05
C SER A 192 13.14 3.04 3.68
N GLN A 193 14.19 3.72 3.24
CA GLN A 193 14.55 5.06 3.67
C GLN A 193 14.88 5.96 2.47
N GLY A 194 14.16 7.08 2.34
CA GLY A 194 14.50 8.14 1.38
C GLY A 194 14.97 9.40 2.08
N LYS A 195 15.90 10.13 1.47
CA LYS A 195 16.40 11.41 2.00
C LYS A 195 15.57 12.62 1.58
N ASP A 196 14.88 12.52 0.45
CA ASP A 196 14.07 13.59 -0.12
C ASP A 196 12.59 13.15 -0.21
N PHE A 197 12.08 12.94 -1.44
CA PHE A 197 10.66 12.71 -1.73
C PHE A 197 10.38 11.26 -2.20
N TYR A 198 9.12 10.85 -2.15
CA TYR A 198 8.60 9.61 -2.72
C TYR A 198 9.23 8.32 -2.17
N VAL A 199 8.93 8.01 -0.91
CA VAL A 199 9.34 6.75 -0.28
C VAL A 199 8.11 5.89 -0.04
N GLY A 200 8.11 4.69 -0.61
CA GLY A 200 7.20 3.62 -0.20
C GLY A 200 7.95 2.37 0.17
N LEU A 201 7.29 1.42 0.83
CA LEU A 201 7.92 0.15 1.17
C LEU A 201 7.85 -0.83 -0.01
N LEU A 202 6.75 -0.87 -0.76
CA LEU A 202 6.64 -1.63 -2.00
C LEU A 202 7.17 -0.85 -3.21
N ALA A 203 6.58 0.33 -3.46
CA ALA A 203 6.84 1.20 -4.60
C ALA A 203 7.14 2.64 -4.16
N GLY A 204 8.10 3.34 -4.77
CA GLY A 204 8.28 4.77 -4.51
C GLY A 204 7.17 5.62 -5.13
N TYR A 205 6.95 5.45 -6.43
CA TYR A 205 5.99 6.22 -7.25
C TYR A 205 5.21 5.31 -8.19
N GLN A 206 3.94 5.60 -8.42
CA GLN A 206 3.08 4.95 -9.40
C GLN A 206 2.47 5.98 -10.36
N ASP A 207 2.64 5.73 -11.65
CA ASP A 207 2.06 6.49 -12.77
C ASP A 207 1.27 5.53 -13.68
N GLY A 208 -0.05 5.50 -13.54
CA GLY A 208 -0.92 4.50 -14.17
C GLY A 208 -0.69 3.08 -13.64
N GLY A 209 -1.18 2.09 -14.39
CA GLY A 209 -1.04 0.68 -14.04
C GLY A 209 -1.82 0.24 -12.79
N LEU A 210 -1.48 -0.96 -12.29
CA LEU A 210 -2.20 -1.64 -11.22
C LEU A 210 -1.23 -2.17 -10.17
N ILE A 211 -1.50 -1.87 -8.90
CA ILE A 211 -0.91 -2.57 -7.75
C ILE A 211 -2.04 -3.33 -7.05
N GLU A 212 -1.98 -4.65 -7.09
CA GLU A 212 -3.11 -5.49 -6.67
C GLU A 212 -2.68 -6.61 -5.72
N ASP A 213 -3.50 -6.82 -4.69
CA ASP A 213 -3.42 -7.94 -3.75
C ASP A 213 -2.02 -8.09 -3.11
N CYS A 214 -1.33 -6.97 -2.92
CA CYS A 214 0.00 -6.93 -2.32
C CYS A 214 -0.05 -6.81 -0.79
N ILE A 215 0.88 -7.47 -0.11
CA ILE A 215 1.01 -7.43 1.36
C ILE A 215 2.34 -6.81 1.74
N VAL A 216 2.29 -5.76 2.54
CA VAL A 216 3.47 -5.01 2.95
C VAL A 216 3.53 -4.93 4.46
N LYS A 217 4.65 -5.38 5.03
CA LYS A 217 4.94 -5.38 6.45
C LYS A 217 6.34 -4.87 6.71
N GLY A 218 6.47 -3.73 7.39
CA GLY A 218 7.79 -3.19 7.72
C GLY A 218 7.80 -1.72 8.05
N GLU A 219 8.92 -1.08 7.75
CA GLU A 219 9.20 0.30 8.19
C GLU A 219 9.56 1.23 7.04
N VAL A 220 8.97 2.43 7.06
CA VAL A 220 9.23 3.49 6.08
C VAL A 220 9.75 4.73 6.79
N TYR A 221 10.86 5.27 6.31
CA TYR A 221 11.46 6.51 6.81
C TYR A 221 11.66 7.49 5.66
N GLY A 222 11.29 8.75 5.86
CA GLY A 222 11.62 9.80 4.89
C GLY A 222 11.18 11.17 5.34
N ARG A 223 11.31 12.17 4.46
CA ARG A 223 11.21 13.59 4.84
C ARG A 223 10.03 14.36 4.28
N ASP A 224 9.28 13.81 3.33
CA ASP A 224 8.17 14.57 2.75
C ASP A 224 6.95 13.74 2.38
N TYR A 225 7.01 12.98 1.28
CA TYR A 225 5.90 12.12 0.83
C TYR A 225 6.20 10.66 1.15
N LEU A 226 5.41 10.04 2.01
CA LEU A 226 5.57 8.66 2.44
C LEU A 226 4.28 7.84 2.27
N GLY A 227 4.43 6.60 1.82
CA GLY A 227 3.36 5.61 1.74
C GLY A 227 3.83 4.23 2.18
N GLY A 228 2.96 3.33 2.61
CA GLY A 228 3.33 1.92 2.80
C GLY A 228 3.44 1.20 1.46
N ILE A 229 2.39 1.24 0.64
CA ILE A 229 2.37 0.64 -0.69
C ILE A 229 3.09 1.53 -1.70
N THR A 230 2.63 2.77 -1.89
CA THR A 230 3.29 3.74 -2.76
C THR A 230 3.26 5.13 -2.17
N SER A 231 4.29 5.94 -2.37
CA SER A 231 4.23 7.32 -1.87
C SER A 231 3.25 8.19 -2.66
N TRP A 232 3.31 8.09 -3.98
CA TRP A 232 2.52 8.92 -4.89
C TRP A 232 1.90 8.05 -5.97
N ASN A 233 0.59 8.17 -6.14
CA ASN A 233 -0.15 7.55 -7.23
C ASN A 233 -0.74 8.64 -8.13
N ASN A 234 -0.38 8.59 -9.40
CA ASN A 234 -0.94 9.41 -10.46
C ASN A 234 -1.68 8.50 -11.44
N GLU A 235 -3.00 8.57 -11.46
CA GLU A 235 -3.88 7.88 -12.42
C GLU A 235 -3.79 6.34 -12.40
N GLY A 236 -3.22 5.75 -11.34
CA GLY A 236 -3.13 4.30 -11.15
C GLY A 236 -4.23 3.73 -10.25
N GLU A 237 -4.36 2.41 -10.25
CA GLU A 237 -5.25 1.69 -9.33
C GLU A 237 -4.43 0.92 -8.27
N ILE A 238 -4.88 0.98 -7.02
CA ILE A 238 -4.37 0.15 -5.92
C ILE A 238 -5.57 -0.59 -5.31
N SER A 239 -5.53 -1.92 -5.37
CA SER A 239 -6.66 -2.77 -4.98
C SER A 239 -6.22 -3.92 -4.08
N GLY A 240 -7.01 -4.26 -3.06
CA GLY A 240 -6.79 -5.44 -2.22
C GLY A 240 -5.50 -5.43 -1.39
N CYS A 241 -4.81 -4.30 -1.31
CA CYS A 241 -3.50 -4.21 -0.69
C CYS A 241 -3.57 -4.04 0.83
N THR A 242 -2.58 -4.57 1.54
CA THR A 242 -2.46 -4.47 2.99
C THR A 242 -1.14 -3.83 3.39
N MET A 243 -1.18 -2.86 4.31
CA MET A 243 0.00 -2.33 4.99
C MET A 243 -0.08 -2.57 6.49
N GLU A 244 0.96 -3.19 7.05
CA GLU A 244 1.21 -3.28 8.49
C GLU A 244 2.59 -2.73 8.85
N GLY A 245 2.69 -1.96 9.93
CA GLY A 245 3.99 -1.54 10.46
C GLY A 245 4.08 -0.04 10.70
N LYS A 246 5.28 0.51 10.50
CA LYS A 246 5.62 1.85 11.01
C LYS A 246 6.05 2.79 9.88
N ILE A 247 5.49 3.99 9.88
CA ILE A 247 5.85 5.04 8.91
C ILE A 247 6.26 6.30 9.68
N VAL A 248 7.52 6.69 9.56
CA VAL A 248 8.09 7.82 10.29
C VAL A 248 8.54 8.89 9.31
N GLY A 249 7.95 10.06 9.43
CA GLY A 249 8.31 11.28 8.72
C GLY A 249 9.64 11.87 9.13
N LYS A 250 10.61 11.07 9.58
CA LYS A 250 11.94 11.52 9.98
C LYS A 250 12.94 10.43 9.63
N VAL A 251 14.06 10.80 9.01
CA VAL A 251 15.16 9.85 8.85
C VAL A 251 15.97 9.77 10.16
N PRO A 252 16.41 8.58 10.60
CA PRO A 252 17.07 8.40 11.91
C PRO A 252 18.36 9.23 12.12
N GLU A 253 19.07 9.61 11.05
CA GLU A 253 20.35 10.32 11.13
C GLU A 253 20.40 11.53 10.18
N GLY A 254 20.95 12.66 10.65
CA GLY A 254 21.29 13.82 9.80
C GLY A 254 20.13 14.76 9.41
N THR A 255 19.00 14.72 10.12
CA THR A 255 17.92 15.73 10.02
C THR A 255 18.04 16.79 11.11
N PRO A 256 17.71 18.07 10.81
CA PRO A 256 17.27 19.01 11.84
C PRO A 256 16.21 18.39 12.77
N GLU A 257 16.17 18.78 14.04
CA GLU A 257 15.32 18.11 15.05
C GLU A 257 13.82 18.14 14.72
N ASP A 258 13.42 19.11 13.91
CA ASP A 258 12.10 19.69 13.71
C ASP A 258 11.49 19.41 12.32
N ALA A 259 12.22 18.81 11.38
CA ALA A 259 11.68 18.49 10.06
C ALA A 259 10.97 17.11 10.07
N LEU A 260 9.63 17.14 10.07
CA LEU A 260 8.79 15.96 9.86
C LEU A 260 8.20 15.94 8.43
N ALA A 261 7.87 14.76 7.91
CA ALA A 261 7.30 14.60 6.58
C ALA A 261 5.89 15.18 6.48
N ARG A 262 5.63 15.95 5.41
CA ARG A 262 4.39 16.74 5.24
C ARG A 262 3.21 15.93 4.70
N VAL A 263 3.41 14.74 4.16
CA VAL A 263 2.34 13.93 3.59
C VAL A 263 2.64 12.46 3.84
N ILE A 264 1.82 11.82 4.67
CA ILE A 264 2.02 10.43 5.05
C ILE A 264 0.70 9.67 4.99
N GLY A 265 0.68 8.54 4.27
CA GLY A 265 -0.43 7.58 4.28
C GLY A 265 0.01 6.15 4.55
N GLY A 266 -0.84 5.35 5.20
CA GLY A 266 -0.57 3.92 5.39
C GLY A 266 -0.49 3.15 4.07
N ILE A 267 -1.42 3.37 3.15
CA ILE A 267 -1.36 2.83 1.78
C ILE A 267 -0.58 3.76 0.87
N ALA A 268 -0.95 5.04 0.86
CA ALA A 268 -0.25 6.01 0.02
C ALA A 268 -0.23 7.44 0.55
N GLY A 269 0.89 8.14 0.33
CA GLY A 269 1.01 9.55 0.68
C GLY A 269 0.02 10.41 -0.08
N TYR A 270 0.05 10.35 -1.41
CA TYR A 270 -0.84 11.12 -2.29
C TYR A 270 -1.49 10.22 -3.33
N ILE A 271 -2.80 10.39 -3.55
CA ILE A 271 -3.55 9.69 -4.60
C ILE A 271 -4.30 10.69 -5.49
N ARG A 272 -4.12 10.51 -6.81
CA ARG A 272 -5.02 10.98 -7.87
C ARG A 272 -5.39 9.78 -8.76
N GLY A 273 -6.15 8.85 -8.21
CA GLY A 273 -6.46 7.56 -8.83
C GLY A 273 -7.51 6.79 -8.04
N LYS A 274 -7.43 5.46 -8.06
CA LYS A 274 -8.41 4.58 -7.40
C LYS A 274 -7.76 3.77 -6.28
N ILE A 275 -8.43 3.74 -5.13
CA ILE A 275 -8.13 2.88 -4.00
C ILE A 275 -9.36 2.02 -3.72
N SER A 276 -9.21 0.70 -3.70
CA SER A 276 -10.29 -0.19 -3.29
C SER A 276 -9.81 -1.39 -2.48
N TYR A 277 -10.65 -1.86 -1.55
CA TYR A 277 -10.37 -3.08 -0.75
C TYR A 277 -9.03 -3.06 0.00
N CYS A 278 -8.52 -1.86 0.32
CA CYS A 278 -7.23 -1.72 0.98
C CYS A 278 -7.38 -1.62 2.49
N MET A 279 -6.41 -2.18 3.22
CA MET A 279 -6.39 -2.19 4.67
C MET A 279 -5.04 -1.68 5.21
N ALA A 280 -5.10 -0.83 6.24
CA ALA A 280 -3.90 -0.43 6.97
C ALA A 280 -4.03 -0.67 8.49
N ASN A 281 -2.93 -1.09 9.10
CA ASN A 281 -2.71 -1.15 10.54
C ASN A 281 -1.32 -0.58 10.85
N VAL A 282 -1.28 0.73 11.16
CA VAL A 282 -0.05 1.50 11.06
C VAL A 282 0.20 2.41 12.25
N GLU A 283 1.45 2.45 12.69
CA GLU A 283 1.97 3.50 13.58
C GLU A 283 2.63 4.59 12.73
N MET A 284 2.14 5.82 12.84
CA MET A 284 2.55 6.92 11.97
C MET A 284 2.93 8.15 12.77
N THR A 285 4.00 8.82 12.34
CA THR A 285 4.36 10.15 12.85
C THR A 285 4.79 11.03 11.69
N GLY A 286 4.06 12.12 11.47
CA GLY A 286 4.35 13.12 10.44
C GLY A 286 4.09 14.54 10.91
N ASP A 287 4.13 15.45 9.96
CA ASP A 287 3.85 16.87 10.16
C ASP A 287 2.43 17.22 9.70
N GLU A 288 2.28 17.53 8.42
CA GLU A 288 0.99 17.84 7.81
C GLU A 288 0.36 16.59 7.18
N LYS A 289 -0.95 16.64 6.91
CA LYS A 289 -1.67 15.73 6.01
C LYS A 289 -1.32 14.26 6.25
N VAL A 290 -1.53 13.84 7.49
CA VAL A 290 -1.23 12.48 7.96
C VAL A 290 -2.55 11.72 8.03
N GLY A 291 -2.70 10.66 7.23
CA GLY A 291 -3.88 9.80 7.27
C GLY A 291 -3.54 8.33 7.40
N GLY A 292 -4.31 7.57 8.18
CA GLY A 292 -4.05 6.15 8.41
C GLY A 292 -4.06 5.30 7.14
N LEU A 293 -4.85 5.69 6.13
CA LEU A 293 -4.85 5.08 4.80
C LEU A 293 -4.12 5.99 3.80
N LEU A 294 -4.50 7.26 3.71
CA LEU A 294 -4.00 8.20 2.71
C LEU A 294 -3.57 9.53 3.34
N GLY A 295 -2.43 10.09 2.93
CA GLY A 295 -2.10 11.46 3.33
C GLY A 295 -3.04 12.48 2.66
N VAL A 296 -3.12 12.40 1.33
CA VAL A 296 -3.98 13.25 0.49
C VAL A 296 -4.75 12.41 -0.53
N ALA A 297 -6.04 12.67 -0.66
CA ALA A 297 -6.86 12.21 -1.78
C ALA A 297 -7.30 13.43 -2.61
N SER A 298 -6.89 13.49 -3.88
CA SER A 298 -7.25 14.60 -4.79
C SER A 298 -7.81 14.06 -6.10
N ARG A 299 -9.08 14.38 -6.39
CA ARG A 299 -9.80 13.84 -7.56
C ARG A 299 -9.73 12.31 -7.62
N ALA A 300 -9.79 11.68 -6.45
CA ALA A 300 -9.63 10.25 -6.26
C ALA A 300 -10.98 9.55 -6.03
N GLU A 301 -10.95 8.24 -6.17
CA GLU A 301 -12.02 7.35 -5.75
C GLU A 301 -11.49 6.38 -4.71
N VAL A 302 -11.98 6.49 -3.47
CA VAL A 302 -11.59 5.66 -2.33
C VAL A 302 -12.80 4.87 -1.89
N ARG A 303 -12.81 3.57 -2.19
CA ARG A 303 -13.94 2.68 -1.86
C ARG A 303 -13.51 1.54 -0.96
N ARG A 304 -14.39 1.10 -0.08
CA ARG A 304 -14.27 -0.21 0.61
C ARG A 304 -12.89 -0.41 1.25
N SER A 305 -12.35 0.63 1.86
CA SER A 305 -10.99 0.64 2.39
C SER A 305 -10.97 1.18 3.80
N TYR A 306 -10.06 0.69 4.63
CA TYR A 306 -10.20 0.86 6.06
C TYR A 306 -8.91 0.79 6.85
N VAL A 307 -8.94 1.43 8.03
CA VAL A 307 -7.86 1.41 9.01
C VAL A 307 -8.38 0.75 10.28
N ILE A 308 -7.81 -0.41 10.63
CA ILE A 308 -8.31 -1.22 11.75
C ILE A 308 -7.72 -0.83 13.11
N GLY A 309 -6.59 -0.13 13.12
CA GLY A 309 -5.87 0.17 14.34
C GLY A 309 -4.57 0.94 14.10
N GLY A 310 -3.81 1.12 15.17
CA GLY A 310 -2.58 1.89 15.18
C GLY A 310 -2.72 3.29 15.79
N TRP A 311 -1.63 4.04 15.75
CA TRP A 311 -1.54 5.39 16.30
C TRP A 311 -1.03 6.36 15.24
N ILE A 312 -1.88 7.30 14.86
CA ILE A 312 -1.63 8.28 13.81
C ILE A 312 -1.36 9.62 14.49
N LYS A 313 -0.12 10.09 14.38
CA LYS A 313 0.31 11.37 14.95
C LYS A 313 0.76 12.34 13.86
N GLY A 314 0.21 13.55 13.88
CA GLY A 314 0.65 14.67 13.05
C GLY A 314 0.54 16.00 13.79
N GLN A 315 0.77 17.11 13.09
CA GLN A 315 0.50 18.47 13.55
C GLN A 315 -0.83 18.99 12.98
N THR A 316 -0.95 19.07 11.64
CA THR A 316 -2.12 19.68 10.98
C THR A 316 -2.72 18.76 9.92
N TYR A 317 -4.06 18.71 9.84
CA TYR A 317 -4.81 17.84 8.90
C TYR A 317 -4.52 16.36 9.15
N VAL A 318 -4.87 15.89 10.34
CA VAL A 318 -4.61 14.51 10.78
C VAL A 318 -5.92 13.75 10.76
N GLY A 319 -6.00 12.69 9.97
CA GLY A 319 -7.21 11.88 9.81
C GLY A 319 -7.00 10.41 10.13
N GLY A 320 -8.01 9.74 10.68
CA GLY A 320 -7.95 8.30 10.89
C GLY A 320 -7.86 7.49 9.59
N LEU A 321 -8.50 7.98 8.51
CA LEU A 321 -8.44 7.40 7.17
C LEU A 321 -7.62 8.29 6.22
N ILE A 322 -7.98 9.57 6.10
CA ILE A 322 -7.36 10.50 5.13
C ILE A 322 -6.96 11.80 5.82
N GLY A 323 -5.74 12.26 5.63
CA GLY A 323 -5.29 13.56 6.15
C GLY A 323 -6.06 14.72 5.53
N GLU A 324 -5.93 14.89 4.21
CA GLU A 324 -6.67 15.90 3.43
C GLU A 324 -7.43 15.27 2.26
N ASN A 325 -8.71 15.63 2.16
CA ASN A 325 -9.57 15.24 1.05
C ASN A 325 -9.92 16.45 0.18
N ASP A 326 -9.65 16.34 -1.12
CA ASP A 326 -9.93 17.32 -2.16
C ASP A 326 -10.69 16.67 -3.32
N THR A 327 -11.91 17.15 -3.59
CA THR A 327 -12.70 16.81 -4.78
C THR A 327 -12.77 15.30 -5.06
N SER A 328 -12.96 14.47 -4.03
CA SER A 328 -12.90 13.00 -4.16
C SER A 328 -14.18 12.31 -3.67
N ILE A 329 -14.35 11.05 -4.10
CA ILE A 329 -15.41 10.15 -3.63
C ILE A 329 -14.82 9.21 -2.59
N ILE A 330 -15.38 9.23 -1.39
CA ILE A 330 -15.01 8.36 -0.27
C ILE A 330 -16.25 7.58 0.14
N GLU A 331 -16.24 6.27 -0.08
CA GLU A 331 -17.45 5.46 0.04
C GLU A 331 -17.18 4.08 0.64
N ASP A 332 -18.04 3.67 1.57
CA ASP A 332 -17.94 2.38 2.24
C ASP A 332 -16.59 2.19 2.99
N CYS A 333 -16.10 3.23 3.67
CA CYS A 333 -14.79 3.23 4.32
C CYS A 333 -14.89 3.42 5.84
N TYR A 334 -13.88 2.99 6.60
CA TYR A 334 -13.87 3.22 8.05
C TYR A 334 -12.49 3.36 8.68
N ALA A 335 -12.43 4.04 9.83
CA ALA A 335 -11.21 4.18 10.61
C ALA A 335 -11.43 3.95 12.10
N ARG A 336 -10.54 3.16 12.71
CA ARG A 336 -10.57 2.81 14.13
C ARG A 336 -9.29 3.17 14.89
N ALA A 337 -8.27 3.67 14.19
CA ALA A 337 -6.99 4.06 14.77
C ALA A 337 -7.12 5.27 15.70
N LYS A 338 -6.24 5.35 16.70
CA LYS A 338 -6.09 6.56 17.53
C LYS A 338 -5.46 7.67 16.70
N VAL A 339 -6.03 8.88 16.75
CA VAL A 339 -5.57 10.05 16.00
C VAL A 339 -5.17 11.16 16.96
N GLN A 340 -3.97 11.70 16.80
CA GLN A 340 -3.48 12.83 17.58
C GLN A 340 -2.91 13.92 16.67
N GLY A 341 -3.32 15.17 16.88
CA GLY A 341 -2.71 16.32 16.24
C GLY A 341 -2.93 17.64 16.98
N GLU A 342 -2.40 18.72 16.42
CA GLU A 342 -2.52 20.07 16.97
C GLU A 342 -3.80 20.75 16.44
N ARG A 343 -4.03 20.66 15.12
CA ARG A 343 -5.13 21.33 14.43
C ARG A 343 -5.76 20.46 13.34
N ASN A 344 -7.08 20.61 13.15
CA ASN A 344 -7.86 19.91 12.13
C ASN A 344 -7.67 18.38 12.23
N VAL A 345 -8.08 17.82 13.36
CA VAL A 345 -7.90 16.40 13.69
C VAL A 345 -9.25 15.70 13.57
N GLY A 346 -9.37 14.72 12.69
CA GLY A 346 -10.61 13.99 12.46
C GLY A 346 -10.48 12.49 12.65
N GLY A 347 -11.50 11.86 13.24
CA GLY A 347 -11.51 10.41 13.38
C GLY A 347 -11.57 9.65 12.05
N LEU A 348 -12.09 10.27 10.97
CA LEU A 348 -12.02 9.75 9.60
C LEU A 348 -11.15 10.66 8.70
N LEU A 349 -11.47 11.95 8.59
CA LEU A 349 -10.78 12.89 7.70
C LEU A 349 -10.20 14.07 8.49
N GLY A 350 -8.93 14.43 8.29
CA GLY A 350 -8.37 15.65 8.87
C GLY A 350 -9.02 16.90 8.30
N SER A 351 -9.17 16.96 6.98
CA SER A 351 -10.02 17.94 6.29
C SER A 351 -10.82 17.34 5.15
N SER A 352 -11.97 17.97 4.86
CA SER A 352 -12.70 17.75 3.61
C SER A 352 -13.01 19.09 2.95
N SER A 353 -12.33 19.34 1.84
CA SER A 353 -12.42 20.58 1.08
C SER A 353 -13.32 20.41 -0.16
N TYR A 354 -14.01 21.49 -0.53
CA TYR A 354 -14.80 21.68 -1.76
C TYR A 354 -16.15 20.97 -1.87
N SER A 355 -17.03 21.54 -2.70
CA SER A 355 -18.44 21.16 -2.88
C SER A 355 -18.63 19.78 -3.50
N ASP A 356 -17.66 19.35 -4.31
CA ASP A 356 -17.79 18.17 -5.15
C ASP A 356 -17.30 16.90 -4.43
N SER A 357 -16.67 17.06 -3.26
CA SER A 357 -16.31 15.96 -2.38
C SER A 357 -17.55 15.25 -1.85
N ARG A 358 -17.55 13.91 -1.87
CA ARG A 358 -18.65 13.07 -1.37
C ARG A 358 -18.11 12.02 -0.41
N VAL A 359 -18.55 12.09 0.84
CA VAL A 359 -18.24 11.10 1.88
C VAL A 359 -19.52 10.37 2.23
N THR A 360 -19.60 9.06 2.01
CA THR A 360 -20.87 8.34 2.13
C THR A 360 -20.71 6.92 2.65
N ARG A 361 -21.57 6.52 3.59
CA ARG A 361 -21.53 5.18 4.22
C ARG A 361 -20.17 4.89 4.85
N CYS A 362 -19.66 5.84 5.61
CA CYS A 362 -18.38 5.70 6.31
C CYS A 362 -18.57 5.80 7.82
N TYR A 363 -17.63 5.25 8.60
CA TYR A 363 -17.68 5.40 10.04
C TYR A 363 -16.31 5.58 10.71
N SER A 364 -16.29 6.21 11.88
CA SER A 364 -15.10 6.30 12.75
C SER A 364 -15.38 5.83 14.17
N THR A 365 -14.41 5.13 14.78
CA THR A 365 -14.47 4.73 16.21
C THR A 365 -13.18 5.03 16.97
N GLY A 366 -12.15 5.56 16.31
CA GLY A 366 -10.88 5.85 16.95
C GLY A 366 -10.94 7.03 17.91
N GLU A 367 -10.13 7.00 18.98
CA GLU A 367 -9.92 8.15 19.86
C GLU A 367 -9.30 9.30 19.07
N VAL A 368 -9.87 10.50 19.21
CA VAL A 368 -9.34 11.73 18.62
C VAL A 368 -8.79 12.62 19.74
N LYS A 369 -7.56 13.11 19.56
CA LYS A 369 -6.90 14.04 20.47
C LYS A 369 -6.35 15.24 19.70
N ALA A 370 -7.05 16.36 19.77
CA ALA A 370 -6.55 17.66 19.35
C ALA A 370 -5.96 18.43 20.55
N GLU A 371 -5.01 19.33 20.31
CA GLU A 371 -4.48 20.21 21.39
C GLU A 371 -5.57 21.12 21.95
N ASN A 372 -6.35 21.74 21.07
CA ASN A 372 -7.61 22.38 21.43
C ASN A 372 -8.75 21.47 20.93
N PRO A 373 -9.63 20.96 21.81
CA PRO A 373 -10.75 20.12 21.42
C PRO A 373 -11.63 20.71 20.31
N SER A 374 -11.71 22.04 20.20
CA SER A 374 -12.47 22.72 19.14
C SER A 374 -11.88 22.54 17.74
N PHE A 375 -10.64 22.07 17.61
CA PHE A 375 -10.01 21.70 16.33
C PHE A 375 -10.13 20.21 16.02
N GLY A 376 -10.79 19.45 16.90
CA GLY A 376 -11.05 18.02 16.74
C GLY A 376 -12.50 17.79 16.35
N GLY A 377 -12.72 16.83 15.45
CA GLY A 377 -14.05 16.27 15.18
C GLY A 377 -13.99 14.76 15.25
N ALA A 378 -15.05 14.14 15.79
CA ALA A 378 -15.12 12.68 15.88
C ALA A 378 -15.02 12.00 14.50
N PHE A 379 -15.40 12.71 13.44
CA PHE A 379 -15.44 12.22 12.07
C PHE A 379 -14.56 13.09 11.14
N ILE A 380 -14.77 14.41 11.10
CA ILE A 380 -14.01 15.33 10.25
C ILE A 380 -13.38 16.45 11.09
N GLY A 381 -12.07 16.70 10.95
CA GLY A 381 -11.38 17.74 11.70
C GLY A 381 -11.79 19.15 11.29
N VAL A 382 -11.92 19.41 9.98
CA VAL A 382 -12.49 20.63 9.42
C VAL A 382 -13.17 20.37 8.08
N LYS A 383 -14.30 21.03 7.84
CA LYS A 383 -15.10 20.87 6.61
C LYS A 383 -15.34 22.23 5.94
N SER A 384 -15.42 22.22 4.62
CA SER A 384 -16.04 23.30 3.83
C SER A 384 -17.43 22.87 3.30
N THR A 385 -17.63 22.72 1.99
CA THR A 385 -18.95 22.58 1.35
C THR A 385 -19.27 21.17 0.83
N GLY A 386 -18.40 20.18 1.02
CA GLY A 386 -18.62 18.80 0.53
C GLY A 386 -19.82 18.10 1.17
N VAL A 387 -20.33 17.05 0.53
CA VAL A 387 -21.50 16.29 1.01
C VAL A 387 -21.04 15.12 1.91
N VAL A 388 -21.63 15.03 3.09
CA VAL A 388 -21.44 13.90 4.02
C VAL A 388 -22.80 13.28 4.28
N SER A 389 -22.96 11.97 4.00
CA SER A 389 -24.24 11.28 4.17
C SER A 389 -24.15 9.84 4.62
N LYS A 390 -25.13 9.39 5.42
CA LYS A 390 -25.20 8.02 5.96
C LYS A 390 -23.92 7.62 6.69
N CYS A 391 -23.29 8.56 7.36
CA CYS A 391 -22.05 8.35 8.09
C CYS A 391 -22.32 8.25 9.59
N TYR A 392 -21.39 7.64 10.33
CA TYR A 392 -21.55 7.41 11.76
C TYR A 392 -20.24 7.62 12.52
N TRP A 393 -20.32 8.03 13.78
CA TRP A 393 -19.16 8.11 14.67
C TRP A 393 -19.53 7.62 16.07
N ASN A 394 -18.53 7.10 16.79
CA ASN A 394 -18.73 6.59 18.14
C ASN A 394 -18.63 7.70 19.19
N THR A 395 -19.70 7.96 19.93
CA THR A 395 -19.77 9.03 20.95
C THR A 395 -18.99 8.73 22.22
N GLU A 396 -18.65 7.47 22.47
CA GLU A 396 -17.98 7.01 23.69
C GLU A 396 -16.47 6.88 23.48
N THR A 397 -16.04 6.43 22.30
CA THR A 397 -14.62 6.14 22.04
C THR A 397 -13.88 7.30 21.36
N SER A 398 -14.59 8.20 20.68
CA SER A 398 -13.95 9.29 19.93
C SER A 398 -13.34 10.38 20.81
N ASN A 399 -13.80 10.53 22.06
CA ASN A 399 -13.44 11.63 22.96
C ASN A 399 -13.80 13.03 22.40
N MET A 400 -14.82 13.11 21.54
CA MET A 400 -15.28 14.33 20.90
C MET A 400 -16.77 14.56 21.15
N GLN A 401 -17.19 15.83 21.16
CA GLN A 401 -18.59 16.20 21.37
C GLN A 401 -19.38 16.31 20.06
N GLU A 402 -18.68 16.57 18.95
CA GLU A 402 -19.28 16.78 17.63
C GLU A 402 -18.59 15.93 16.56
N ALA A 403 -19.33 15.66 15.48
CA ALA A 403 -18.82 14.96 14.31
C ALA A 403 -17.76 15.77 13.57
N VAL A 404 -17.90 17.10 13.55
CA VAL A 404 -17.03 18.03 12.82
C VAL A 404 -16.37 18.99 13.79
N GLY A 405 -15.07 19.25 13.63
CA GLY A 405 -14.36 20.29 14.37
C GLY A 405 -14.37 21.66 13.67
N GLY A 406 -14.10 22.72 14.43
CA GLY A 406 -14.01 24.11 13.99
C GLY A 406 -15.21 24.98 14.42
N PHE A 407 -15.51 26.04 13.66
CA PHE A 407 -16.58 27.00 14.00
C PHE A 407 -17.74 27.09 12.97
N TYR A 408 -17.62 26.45 11.80
CA TYR A 408 -18.62 26.51 10.73
C TYR A 408 -18.84 25.13 10.10
N HIS A 409 -19.95 24.49 10.45
CA HIS A 409 -20.30 23.17 9.94
C HIS A 409 -21.76 23.24 9.51
N GLU A 410 -22.00 23.21 8.20
CA GLU A 410 -23.34 22.97 7.68
C GLU A 410 -23.87 21.61 8.18
N ASP A 411 -25.18 21.44 8.21
CA ASP A 411 -25.86 20.19 8.61
C ASP A 411 -25.29 18.99 7.85
N ILE A 412 -24.41 18.21 8.50
CA ILE A 412 -23.92 16.95 7.93
C ILE A 412 -24.77 15.78 8.41
N GLN A 413 -24.99 14.81 7.53
CA GLN A 413 -25.62 13.54 7.90
C GLN A 413 -24.54 12.55 8.38
N CYS A 414 -24.04 12.81 9.59
CA CYS A 414 -23.12 11.93 10.31
C CYS A 414 -23.56 11.77 11.77
N ASP A 415 -24.22 10.66 12.07
CA ASP A 415 -24.88 10.46 13.36
C ASP A 415 -23.92 9.92 14.42
N GLY A 416 -23.96 10.54 15.60
CA GLY A 416 -23.29 10.02 16.78
C GLY A 416 -24.06 8.85 17.36
N LYS A 417 -23.37 7.73 17.62
CA LYS A 417 -23.94 6.50 18.17
C LYS A 417 -23.05 5.96 19.28
N THR A 418 -23.66 5.34 20.28
CA THR A 418 -22.91 4.59 21.31
C THR A 418 -22.24 3.35 20.70
N SER A 419 -21.28 2.77 21.42
CA SER A 419 -20.63 1.51 21.00
C SER A 419 -21.64 0.38 20.85
N GLU A 420 -22.71 0.37 21.67
CA GLU A 420 -23.75 -0.66 21.57
C GLU A 420 -24.60 -0.48 20.30
N GLU A 421 -24.98 0.75 19.96
CA GLU A 421 -25.75 1.06 18.75
C GLU A 421 -24.94 0.79 17.48
N MET A 422 -23.66 1.18 17.45
CA MET A 422 -22.79 0.93 16.29
C MET A 422 -22.55 -0.57 16.02
N LYS A 423 -22.90 -1.47 16.93
CA LYS A 423 -22.79 -2.93 16.71
C LYS A 423 -24.09 -3.56 16.22
N LYS A 424 -25.11 -2.74 15.91
CA LYS A 424 -26.43 -3.19 15.44
C LYS A 424 -26.64 -2.79 13.98
N GLN A 425 -27.06 -3.75 13.15
CA GLN A 425 -27.29 -3.51 11.72
C GLN A 425 -28.33 -2.41 11.43
N ASN A 426 -29.38 -2.33 12.24
CA ASN A 426 -30.47 -1.36 12.08
C ASN A 426 -30.05 0.10 12.34
N THR A 427 -28.85 0.33 12.86
CA THR A 427 -28.26 1.67 13.02
C THR A 427 -27.89 2.29 11.67
N TYR A 428 -27.57 1.46 10.68
CA TYR A 428 -26.91 1.86 9.43
C TYR A 428 -27.90 1.97 8.28
N GLU A 429 -28.59 3.12 8.20
CA GLU A 429 -29.61 3.36 7.18
C GLU A 429 -29.01 3.46 5.77
N GLY A 430 -29.56 2.68 4.84
CA GLY A 430 -29.13 2.69 3.45
C GLY A 430 -27.75 2.06 3.19
N TRP A 431 -27.22 1.30 4.15
CA TRP A 431 -26.05 0.43 3.97
C TRP A 431 -26.48 -0.95 3.48
N ASP A 432 -25.69 -1.54 2.59
CA ASP A 432 -25.95 -2.88 2.05
C ASP A 432 -25.20 -3.95 2.85
N PHE A 433 -25.91 -4.61 3.77
CA PHE A 433 -25.36 -5.75 4.53
C PHE A 433 -25.47 -7.11 3.80
N SER A 434 -26.08 -7.12 2.62
CA SER A 434 -26.17 -8.33 1.79
C SER A 434 -24.89 -8.51 0.97
N GLN A 435 -24.33 -7.43 0.42
CA GLN A 435 -23.16 -7.49 -0.46
C GLN A 435 -21.91 -6.76 0.05
N VAL A 436 -22.06 -5.64 0.78
CA VAL A 436 -20.89 -4.78 1.10
C VAL A 436 -20.44 -4.97 2.54
N TRP A 437 -21.36 -4.89 3.49
CA TRP A 437 -21.07 -4.87 4.92
C TRP A 437 -21.48 -6.18 5.59
N MET A 438 -20.85 -6.49 6.71
CA MET A 438 -21.26 -7.54 7.64
C MET A 438 -20.99 -7.14 9.09
N ILE A 439 -21.74 -7.71 10.02
CA ILE A 439 -21.53 -7.56 11.46
C ILE A 439 -21.40 -8.96 12.07
N SER A 440 -20.32 -9.19 12.82
CA SER A 440 -20.15 -10.39 13.65
C SER A 440 -19.46 -10.02 14.95
N PRO A 441 -19.92 -10.50 16.12
CA PRO A 441 -19.22 -10.29 17.40
C PRO A 441 -17.76 -10.75 17.41
N SER A 442 -17.38 -11.69 16.53
CA SER A 442 -16.02 -12.22 16.41
C SER A 442 -15.12 -11.45 15.44
N LEU A 443 -15.66 -10.51 14.67
CA LEU A 443 -14.93 -9.72 13.68
C LEU A 443 -14.99 -8.24 14.03
N ASN A 444 -13.86 -7.53 13.87
CA ASN A 444 -13.80 -6.09 14.05
C ASN A 444 -14.48 -5.59 15.36
N GLU A 445 -14.35 -6.39 16.42
CA GLU A 445 -14.96 -6.16 17.74
C GLU A 445 -16.50 -5.98 17.75
N GLY A 446 -17.18 -6.54 16.76
CA GLY A 446 -18.63 -6.43 16.58
C GLY A 446 -19.08 -5.21 15.80
N TYR A 447 -18.18 -4.31 15.41
CA TYR A 447 -18.51 -3.21 14.50
C TYR A 447 -18.68 -3.73 13.07
N PRO A 448 -19.41 -3.01 12.18
CA PRO A 448 -19.48 -3.37 10.78
C PRO A 448 -18.08 -3.51 10.18
N THR A 449 -17.90 -4.51 9.34
CA THR A 449 -16.69 -4.67 8.54
C THR A 449 -17.07 -5.03 7.11
N LEU A 450 -16.15 -4.84 6.19
CA LEU A 450 -16.39 -5.08 4.78
C LEU A 450 -16.31 -6.56 4.47
N ARG A 451 -17.16 -7.00 3.55
CA ARG A 451 -17.06 -8.32 2.94
C ARG A 451 -15.90 -8.34 1.95
N GLY A 452 -15.19 -9.47 1.89
CA GLY A 452 -13.98 -9.61 1.06
C GLY A 452 -14.24 -9.46 -0.44
N LYS A 453 -13.20 -9.10 -1.20
CA LYS A 453 -13.24 -8.92 -2.66
C LYS A 453 -13.80 -10.14 -3.42
N ASP A 454 -13.63 -11.36 -2.91
CA ASP A 454 -14.10 -12.60 -3.56
C ASP A 454 -15.51 -13.03 -3.13
N SER A 455 -16.17 -12.26 -2.25
CA SER A 455 -17.51 -12.59 -1.74
C SER A 455 -18.66 -12.05 -2.61
N TYR A 456 -18.32 -11.41 -3.73
CA TYR A 456 -19.28 -10.91 -4.72
C TYR A 456 -19.46 -11.95 -5.83
N PRO A 457 -20.67 -12.12 -6.39
CA PRO A 457 -20.83 -12.85 -7.64
C PRO A 457 -20.00 -12.14 -8.72
N LEU A 458 -18.93 -12.80 -9.20
CA LEU A 458 -18.07 -12.27 -10.24
C LEU A 458 -18.90 -12.09 -11.53
N ASP A 459 -19.02 -10.85 -12.00
CA ASP A 459 -19.42 -10.59 -13.38
C ASP A 459 -18.26 -11.03 -14.26
N ASN A 460 -18.50 -12.06 -15.07
CA ASN A 460 -17.51 -12.72 -15.93
C ASN A 460 -17.00 -11.77 -17.02
N ALA A 461 -15.96 -11.00 -16.74
CA ALA A 461 -15.14 -10.37 -17.76
C ALA A 461 -13.70 -10.18 -17.26
N HIS A 462 -12.80 -11.06 -17.74
CA HIS A 462 -11.34 -10.90 -17.72
C HIS A 462 -10.62 -11.00 -16.36
N LEU A 463 -10.90 -12.06 -15.60
CA LEU A 463 -9.86 -12.65 -14.75
C LEU A 463 -9.41 -13.97 -15.41
N PRO A 464 -8.10 -14.27 -15.52
CA PRO A 464 -7.68 -15.62 -15.82
C PRO A 464 -8.25 -16.53 -14.72
N ASN A 465 -9.14 -17.46 -15.10
CA ASN A 465 -9.84 -18.36 -14.18
C ASN A 465 -8.89 -18.91 -13.11
N PRO A 466 -9.21 -18.82 -11.80
CA PRO A 466 -8.36 -19.44 -10.80
C PRO A 466 -8.42 -20.97 -10.97
N THR A 467 -7.26 -21.56 -11.28
CA THR A 467 -7.03 -23.01 -11.46
C THR A 467 -7.32 -23.83 -10.20
N ILE A 468 -7.56 -23.17 -9.05
CA ILE A 468 -7.83 -23.78 -7.74
C ILE A 468 -9.10 -23.16 -7.15
N GLN A 469 -10.09 -24.00 -6.88
CA GLN A 469 -11.37 -23.65 -6.27
C GLN A 469 -11.40 -24.09 -4.80
N LEU A 470 -11.90 -23.21 -3.93
CA LEU A 470 -12.02 -23.47 -2.50
C LEU A 470 -13.49 -23.41 -2.08
N THR A 471 -14.04 -24.54 -1.65
CA THR A 471 -15.43 -24.65 -1.18
C THR A 471 -15.45 -24.88 0.33
N ALA A 472 -16.09 -23.99 1.09
CA ALA A 472 -16.26 -24.20 2.52
C ALA A 472 -17.18 -25.40 2.81
N THR A 473 -16.85 -26.15 3.85
CA THR A 473 -17.59 -27.33 4.35
C THR A 473 -17.78 -27.22 5.86
N ALA A 474 -18.63 -28.06 6.44
CA ALA A 474 -18.96 -27.98 7.87
C ALA A 474 -17.76 -28.13 8.82
N ASP A 475 -16.66 -28.77 8.37
CA ASP A 475 -15.47 -29.08 9.15
C ASP A 475 -14.16 -28.52 8.57
N GLY A 476 -14.26 -27.68 7.53
CA GLY A 476 -13.11 -27.02 6.91
C GLY A 476 -13.35 -26.69 5.44
N TYR A 477 -12.44 -27.07 4.55
CA TYR A 477 -12.52 -26.70 3.13
C TYR A 477 -12.30 -27.89 2.21
N HIS A 478 -13.12 -27.97 1.16
CA HIS A 478 -12.83 -28.76 -0.03
C HIS A 478 -12.01 -27.90 -0.99
N ILE A 479 -10.92 -28.47 -1.47
CA ILE A 479 -10.06 -27.85 -2.47
C ILE A 479 -10.16 -28.69 -3.73
N ASP A 480 -10.45 -28.04 -4.85
CA ASP A 480 -10.45 -28.62 -6.19
C ASP A 480 -9.46 -27.86 -7.05
N SER A 481 -8.73 -28.56 -7.91
CA SER A 481 -7.67 -28.00 -8.74
C SER A 481 -7.60 -28.76 -10.06
N GLU A 482 -7.44 -28.04 -11.18
CA GLU A 482 -7.22 -28.67 -12.49
C GLU A 482 -5.85 -29.37 -12.56
N GLU A 483 -4.88 -28.92 -11.75
CA GLU A 483 -3.56 -29.53 -11.59
C GLU A 483 -3.47 -30.34 -10.30
N MET A 484 -2.55 -31.31 -10.25
CA MET A 484 -2.34 -32.13 -9.05
C MET A 484 -1.86 -31.24 -7.89
N ILE A 485 -2.61 -31.24 -6.78
CA ILE A 485 -2.20 -30.58 -5.55
C ILE A 485 -1.06 -31.41 -4.95
N GLU A 486 0.09 -30.78 -4.73
CA GLU A 486 1.29 -31.40 -4.15
C GLU A 486 1.39 -31.16 -2.65
N GLN A 487 1.00 -29.95 -2.21
CA GLN A 487 1.18 -29.52 -0.83
C GLN A 487 0.08 -28.56 -0.42
N ILE A 488 -0.38 -28.72 0.82
CA ILE A 488 -1.26 -27.78 1.51
C ILE A 488 -0.60 -27.38 2.80
N ASP A 489 -0.46 -26.07 3.00
CA ASP A 489 -0.01 -25.49 4.25
C ASP A 489 -1.03 -24.48 4.76
N ILE A 490 -1.23 -24.40 6.08
CA ILE A 490 -1.98 -23.30 6.69
C ILE A 490 -1.04 -22.58 7.66
N PHE A 491 -1.02 -21.26 7.56
CA PHE A 491 -0.24 -20.37 8.39
C PHE A 491 -1.17 -19.53 9.27
N SER A 492 -0.77 -19.27 10.51
CA SER A 492 -1.37 -18.22 11.33
C SER A 492 -0.93 -16.83 10.82
N THR A 493 -1.59 -15.77 11.30
CA THR A 493 -1.30 -14.38 10.90
C THR A 493 0.09 -13.88 11.30
N ASP A 494 0.74 -14.54 12.26
CA ASP A 494 2.14 -14.28 12.64
C ASP A 494 3.15 -15.03 11.73
N GLY A 495 2.66 -15.77 10.73
CA GLY A 495 3.48 -16.51 9.77
C GLY A 495 3.88 -17.91 10.21
N GLN A 496 3.46 -18.39 11.39
CA GLN A 496 3.76 -19.74 11.83
C GLN A 496 2.95 -20.77 11.02
N LYS A 497 3.60 -21.81 10.49
CA LYS A 497 2.91 -22.92 9.85
C LYS A 497 2.21 -23.78 10.91
N VAL A 498 0.89 -23.76 10.91
CA VAL A 498 0.03 -24.48 11.87
C VAL A 498 -0.58 -25.76 11.29
N TYR A 499 -0.57 -25.92 9.96
CA TYR A 499 -0.97 -27.14 9.27
C TYR A 499 -0.05 -27.38 8.08
N SER A 500 0.23 -28.66 7.79
CA SER A 500 0.99 -29.05 6.60
C SER A 500 0.60 -30.47 6.18
N ARG A 501 0.30 -30.66 4.90
CA ARG A 501 -0.03 -31.96 4.33
C ARG A 501 0.37 -32.05 2.86
N GLN A 502 1.13 -33.07 2.51
CA GLN A 502 1.32 -33.46 1.12
C GLN A 502 0.04 -34.05 0.55
N VAL A 503 -0.32 -33.63 -0.65
CA VAL A 503 -1.45 -34.15 -1.41
C VAL A 503 -0.89 -34.70 -2.73
N LYS A 504 -1.57 -35.67 -3.33
CA LYS A 504 -1.27 -36.20 -4.67
C LYS A 504 -2.57 -36.46 -5.41
N ALA A 505 -3.41 -35.44 -5.43
CA ALA A 505 -4.74 -35.49 -5.98
C ALA A 505 -5.15 -34.11 -6.47
N ASN A 506 -6.00 -34.08 -7.49
CA ASN A 506 -6.61 -32.86 -8.02
C ASN A 506 -7.69 -32.31 -7.08
N SER A 507 -8.09 -33.06 -6.08
CA SER A 507 -9.01 -32.59 -5.05
C SER A 507 -8.71 -33.19 -3.70
N CYS A 508 -8.99 -32.44 -2.63
CA CYS A 508 -8.84 -32.94 -1.27
C CYS A 508 -9.65 -32.10 -0.27
N ARG A 509 -9.78 -32.62 0.96
CA ARG A 509 -10.41 -31.90 2.07
C ARG A 509 -9.39 -31.54 3.14
N VAL A 510 -9.48 -30.33 3.68
CA VAL A 510 -8.66 -29.85 4.78
C VAL A 510 -9.59 -29.57 5.95
N ALA A 511 -9.48 -30.39 6.99
CA ALA A 511 -10.20 -30.16 8.23
C ALA A 511 -9.51 -29.03 9.01
N THR A 512 -10.28 -28.04 9.45
CA THR A 512 -9.76 -26.86 10.16
C THR A 512 -10.21 -26.78 11.61
N ASN A 513 -11.00 -27.75 12.07
CA ASN A 513 -11.56 -27.79 13.44
C ASN A 513 -10.52 -27.80 14.55
N SER A 514 -9.31 -28.29 14.27
CA SER A 514 -8.19 -28.35 15.22
C SER A 514 -7.30 -27.11 15.19
N LEU A 515 -7.54 -26.18 14.25
CA LEU A 515 -6.74 -24.96 14.15
C LEU A 515 -7.26 -23.91 15.13
N PRO A 516 -6.38 -23.01 15.61
CA PRO A 516 -6.79 -21.85 16.38
C PRO A 516 -7.89 -21.08 15.65
N LYS A 517 -8.75 -20.40 16.40
CA LYS A 517 -9.72 -19.50 15.79
C LYS A 517 -9.03 -18.25 15.25
N GLY A 518 -9.61 -17.67 14.21
CA GLY A 518 -9.15 -16.41 13.64
C GLY A 518 -8.69 -16.53 12.19
N LEU A 519 -8.00 -15.48 11.72
CA LEU A 519 -7.50 -15.40 10.37
C LEU A 519 -6.30 -16.33 10.18
N HIS A 520 -6.29 -17.05 9.07
CA HIS A 520 -5.23 -17.93 8.64
C HIS A 520 -4.98 -17.72 7.14
N VAL A 521 -3.80 -18.10 6.68
CA VAL A 521 -3.48 -18.15 5.24
C VAL A 521 -3.32 -19.60 4.84
N LEU A 522 -4.22 -20.10 3.99
CA LEU A 522 -4.11 -21.40 3.35
C LEU A 522 -3.30 -21.25 2.07
N ARG A 523 -2.20 -21.97 1.93
CA ARG A 523 -1.43 -22.05 0.70
C ARG A 523 -1.63 -23.43 0.07
N VAL A 524 -2.05 -23.45 -1.18
CA VAL A 524 -2.20 -24.66 -2.01
C VAL A 524 -1.14 -24.63 -3.08
N LYS A 525 -0.23 -25.60 -3.07
CA LYS A 525 0.81 -25.77 -4.09
C LYS A 525 0.39 -26.86 -5.08
N THR A 526 0.50 -26.54 -6.35
CA THR A 526 0.43 -27.44 -7.50
C THR A 526 1.80 -27.41 -8.21
N GLY A 527 2.05 -28.32 -9.15
CA GLY A 527 3.37 -28.55 -9.74
C GLY A 527 4.15 -27.29 -10.17
N HIS A 528 3.45 -26.25 -10.64
CA HIS A 528 4.09 -25.01 -11.10
C HIS A 528 3.60 -23.73 -10.41
N LYS A 529 2.68 -23.82 -9.44
CA LYS A 529 2.01 -22.65 -8.87
C LYS A 529 1.68 -22.84 -7.39
N ALA A 530 1.72 -21.76 -6.63
CA ALA A 530 1.18 -21.72 -5.27
C ALA A 530 0.13 -20.60 -5.17
N VAL A 531 -1.10 -20.96 -4.80
CA VAL A 531 -2.19 -20.01 -4.56
C VAL A 531 -2.43 -19.90 -3.07
N SER A 532 -2.65 -18.69 -2.57
CA SER A 532 -2.93 -18.45 -1.16
C SER A 532 -4.34 -17.89 -0.97
N PHE A 533 -5.08 -18.44 -0.02
CA PHE A 533 -6.42 -18.03 0.35
C PHE A 533 -6.41 -17.54 1.80
N LYS A 534 -7.14 -16.46 2.09
CA LYS A 534 -7.41 -16.04 3.47
C LYS A 534 -8.55 -16.89 4.02
N LEU A 535 -8.29 -17.67 5.06
CA LEU A 535 -9.30 -18.45 5.78
C LEU A 535 -9.65 -17.75 7.09
N PHE A 536 -10.94 -17.59 7.37
CA PHE A 536 -11.38 -17.16 8.68
C PHE A 536 -12.10 -18.32 9.38
N LEU A 537 -11.54 -18.79 10.49
CA LEU A 537 -12.05 -19.95 11.22
C LEU A 537 -12.83 -19.50 12.48
N ASP A 538 -14.14 -19.72 12.50
CA ASP A 538 -15.03 -19.56 13.67
C ASP A 538 -15.81 -20.86 13.95
N LYS A 539 -16.53 -20.91 15.07
CA LYS A 539 -17.32 -22.06 15.56
C LYS A 539 -18.66 -22.26 14.82
N ARG A 540 -18.94 -21.55 13.73
CA ARG A 540 -20.20 -21.64 13.00
C ARG A 540 -19.99 -21.50 11.50
#